data_AF-A0A0A1VQJ9-F1
#
_entry.id   AF-A0A0A1VQJ9-F1
#
_cell.length_a   1.000
_cell.length_b   1.000
_cell.length_c   1.000
_cell.angle_alpha   90.00
_cell.angle_beta   90.00
_cell.angle_gamma   90.00
#
_symmetry.space_group_name_H-M   'P 1'
#
loop_
_entity.id
_entity.type
_entity.pdbx_description
1 polymer ?
#
loop_
_entity_poly.entity_id
_entity_poly.type
_entity_poly.pdbx_seq_one_letter_code
_entity_poly.pdbx_strand_id
1 'polypeptide(L)'
;MLENHWNGSILDEIETALKFAKTMTWKGKHPIVKLITETYEKGVKLTKKARKKIEEKIERLTESTNQDFPNLGQWFIDIYYDKT
;
A
#
# COMPACT_ATOMS: atom_id res chain seq x y z
N MET A 1 4.78 0.47 12.02
CA MET A 1 4.87 -0.12 10.67
C MET A 1 4.42 -1.57 10.79
N LEU A 2 3.64 -2.12 9.85
CA LEU A 2 3.09 -3.48 9.99
C LEU A 2 4.20 -4.52 10.14
N GLU A 3 5.31 -4.37 9.39
CA GLU A 3 6.47 -5.26 9.45
C GLU A 3 7.01 -5.47 10.87
N ASN A 4 7.24 -4.37 11.59
CA ASN A 4 7.64 -4.40 12.99
C ASN A 4 6.55 -4.94 13.93
N HIS A 5 5.27 -4.83 13.56
CA HIS A 5 4.14 -5.26 14.39
C HIS A 5 4.00 -6.78 14.41
N TRP A 6 4.24 -7.46 13.29
CA TRP A 6 4.21 -8.92 13.26
C TRP A 6 5.57 -9.54 13.66
N ASN A 7 6.69 -8.84 13.48
CA ASN A 7 8.00 -9.18 14.05
C ASN A 7 8.42 -10.66 13.86
N GLY A 8 8.21 -11.21 12.67
CA GLY A 8 8.53 -12.61 12.36
C GLY A 8 7.48 -13.64 12.79
N SER A 9 6.34 -13.22 13.33
CA SER A 9 5.19 -14.10 13.60
C SER A 9 4.66 -14.76 12.33
N ILE A 10 4.30 -16.05 12.39
CA ILE A 10 3.79 -16.74 11.21
C ILE A 10 2.36 -16.26 10.92
N LEU A 11 2.12 -15.84 9.67
CA LEU A 11 0.82 -15.41 9.15
C LEU A 11 0.24 -16.48 8.21
N ASP A 12 0.16 -17.71 8.69
CA ASP A 12 -0.28 -18.88 7.92
C ASP A 12 -1.80 -18.92 7.72
N GLU A 13 -2.56 -18.37 8.67
CA GLU A 13 -4.01 -18.29 8.59
C GLU A 13 -4.51 -16.89 8.22
N ILE A 14 -5.58 -16.84 7.43
CA ILE A 14 -6.29 -15.61 7.07
C ILE A 14 -6.72 -14.86 8.33
N GLU A 15 -7.23 -15.57 9.34
CA GLU A 15 -7.67 -14.95 10.59
C GLU A 15 -6.51 -14.29 11.34
N THR A 16 -5.37 -14.97 11.41
CA THR A 16 -4.14 -14.44 12.02
C THR A 16 -3.69 -13.17 11.30
N ALA A 17 -3.59 -13.20 9.97
CA ALA A 17 -3.24 -12.01 9.18
C ALA A 17 -4.21 -10.84 9.41
N LEU A 18 -5.51 -11.11 9.47
CA LEU A 18 -6.53 -10.08 9.74
C LEU A 18 -6.42 -9.49 11.15
N LYS A 19 -6.11 -10.31 12.16
CA LYS A 19 -5.90 -9.84 13.55
C LYS A 19 -4.69 -8.91 13.64
N PHE A 20 -3.57 -9.28 13.02
CA PHE A 20 -2.40 -8.40 12.96
C PHE A 20 -2.70 -7.11 12.22
N ALA A 21 -3.35 -7.20 11.05
CA ALA A 21 -3.75 -6.03 10.28
C ALA A 21 -4.70 -5.11 11.05
N LYS A 22 -5.59 -5.63 11.90
CA LYS A 22 -6.52 -4.80 12.70
C LYS A 22 -5.87 -4.16 13.92
N THR A 23 -4.94 -4.87 14.56
CA THR A 23 -4.32 -4.43 15.82
C THR A 23 -3.11 -3.53 15.61
N MET A 24 -2.55 -3.50 14.38
CA MET A 24 -1.48 -2.57 14.08
C MET A 24 -1.97 -1.13 14.19
N THR A 25 -1.01 -0.25 14.45
CA THR A 25 -1.23 1.19 14.48
C THR A 25 -0.27 1.85 13.49
N TRP A 26 -0.81 2.70 12.62
CA TRP A 26 -0.02 3.55 11.73
C TRP A 26 -0.23 5.01 12.13
N LYS A 27 0.85 5.68 12.54
CA LYS A 27 0.83 7.07 13.06
C LYS A 27 -0.26 7.31 14.12
N GLY A 28 -0.41 6.38 15.07
CA GLY A 28 -1.43 6.48 16.12
C GLY A 28 -2.85 6.10 15.72
N LYS A 29 -3.11 5.76 14.44
CA LYS A 29 -4.43 5.40 13.92
C LYS A 29 -4.51 3.90 13.60
N HIS A 30 -5.64 3.29 13.94
CA HIS A 30 -5.95 1.92 13.52
C HIS A 30 -6.43 1.89 12.07
N PRO A 31 -6.03 0.89 11.28
CA PRO A 31 -6.46 0.76 9.90
C PRO A 31 -7.89 0.19 9.80
N ILE A 32 -8.54 0.48 8.68
CA ILE A 32 -9.81 -0.14 8.30
C ILE A 32 -9.48 -1.41 7.50
N VAL A 33 -9.91 -2.56 7.99
CA VAL A 33 -9.57 -3.86 7.41
C VAL A 33 -10.83 -4.55 6.88
N LYS A 34 -10.81 -4.94 5.60
CA LYS A 34 -11.86 -5.72 4.95
C LYS A 34 -11.26 -6.96 4.28
N LEU A 35 -11.84 -8.13 4.55
CA LEU A 35 -11.54 -9.35 3.81
C LEU A 35 -12.39 -9.38 2.54
N ILE A 36 -11.76 -9.64 1.40
CA ILE A 36 -12.43 -9.84 0.11
C ILE A 36 -12.23 -11.30 -0.28
N THR A 37 -13.32 -12.06 -0.35
CA THR A 37 -13.32 -13.48 -0.73
C THR A 37 -13.64 -13.70 -2.20
N GLU A 38 -13.94 -12.63 -2.92
CA GLU A 38 -14.23 -12.65 -4.35
C GLU A 38 -12.98 -13.03 -5.15
N THR A 39 -13.20 -13.71 -6.28
CA THR A 39 -12.08 -14.07 -7.16
C THR A 39 -11.54 -12.81 -7.82
N TYR A 40 -10.24 -12.56 -7.65
CA TYR A 40 -9.59 -11.44 -8.32
C TYR A 40 -9.40 -11.76 -9.80
N GLU A 41 -10.18 -11.09 -10.65
CA GLU A 41 -10.09 -11.26 -12.10
C GLU A 41 -8.72 -10.78 -12.62
N LYS A 42 -7.99 -11.68 -13.29
CA LYS A 42 -6.68 -11.38 -13.87
C LYS A 42 -6.85 -10.91 -15.32
N GLY A 43 -5.96 -10.03 -15.76
CA GLY A 43 -5.96 -9.51 -17.13
C GLY A 43 -6.87 -8.31 -17.37
N VAL A 44 -7.64 -7.88 -16.36
CA VAL A 44 -8.38 -6.62 -16.39
C VAL A 44 -7.41 -5.45 -16.40
N LYS A 45 -7.47 -4.61 -17.44
CA LYS A 45 -6.63 -3.41 -17.57
C LYS A 45 -7.49 -2.16 -17.51
N LEU A 46 -7.02 -1.17 -16.75
CA LEU A 46 -7.61 0.17 -16.78
C LEU A 46 -7.45 0.78 -18.17
N THR A 47 -8.51 1.45 -18.65
CA THR A 47 -8.40 2.27 -19.86
C THR A 47 -7.43 3.42 -19.63
N LYS A 48 -6.80 3.93 -20.69
CA LYS A 48 -5.87 5.08 -20.60
C LYS A 48 -6.50 6.28 -19.90
N LYS A 49 -7.79 6.54 -20.17
CA LYS A 49 -8.56 7.63 -19.56
C LYS A 49 -8.76 7.42 -18.05
N ALA A 50 -9.11 6.21 -17.63
CA ALA A 50 -9.27 5.89 -16.20
C ALA A 50 -7.94 5.94 -15.47
N ARG A 51 -6.86 5.42 -16.07
CA ARG A 51 -5.51 5.50 -15.52
C ARG A 51 -5.05 6.94 -15.33
N LYS A 52 -5.25 7.82 -16.33
CA LYS A 52 -4.83 9.23 -16.24
C LYS A 52 -5.42 9.94 -15.01
N LYS A 53 -6.72 9.73 -14.74
CA LYS A 53 -7.39 10.29 -13.53
C LYS A 53 -6.79 9.81 -12.21
N ILE A 54 -6.21 8.61 -12.20
CA ILE A 54 -5.56 8.05 -11.01
C ILE A 54 -4.15 8.64 -10.88
N GLU A 55 -3.38 8.68 -11.98
CA GLU A 55 -2.03 9.27 -11.97
C GLU A 55 -2.06 10.78 -11.63
N GLU A 56 -3.14 11.50 -11.92
CA GLU A 56 -3.35 12.89 -11.46
C GLU A 56 -3.40 13.03 -9.92
N LYS A 57 -3.65 11.94 -9.18
CA LYS A 57 -3.77 11.93 -7.72
C LYS A 57 -2.61 11.23 -7.02
N ILE A 58 -1.65 10.71 -7.77
CA ILE A 58 -0.56 9.89 -7.25
C ILE A 58 0.74 10.55 -7.68
N GLU A 59 1.62 10.80 -6.71
CA GLU A 59 2.98 11.23 -6.99
C GLU A 59 3.89 10.00 -7.14
N ARG A 60 4.52 9.89 -8.30
CA ARG A 60 5.44 8.79 -8.64
C ARG A 60 6.86 9.20 -8.28
N LEU A 61 7.61 8.28 -7.71
CA LEU A 61 9.03 8.50 -7.35
C LEU A 61 9.98 8.22 -8.53
N THR A 62 9.52 8.42 -9.77
CA THR A 62 10.30 8.24 -11.01
C THR A 62 11.46 9.22 -11.14
N GLU A 63 11.38 10.37 -10.49
CA GLU A 63 12.45 11.38 -10.50
C GLU A 63 12.97 11.63 -9.08
N SER A 64 12.89 10.63 -8.20
CA SER A 64 13.45 10.70 -6.85
C SER A 64 14.92 11.13 -6.90
N THR A 65 15.24 12.20 -6.19
CA THR A 65 16.59 12.74 -6.00
C THR A 65 17.21 12.27 -4.68
N ASN A 66 16.58 11.30 -4.02
CA ASN A 66 17.12 10.68 -2.81
C ASN A 66 18.51 10.09 -3.09
N GLN A 67 19.45 10.33 -2.18
CA GLN A 67 20.85 9.94 -2.33
C GLN A 67 21.03 8.42 -2.43
N ASP A 68 20.22 7.65 -1.70
CA ASP A 68 20.31 6.19 -1.64
C ASP A 68 19.43 5.51 -2.69
N PHE A 69 18.32 6.16 -3.08
CA PHE A 69 17.35 5.62 -4.02
C PHE A 69 16.97 6.63 -5.13
N PRO A 70 17.91 6.98 -6.02
CA PRO A 70 17.60 7.81 -7.17
C PRO A 70 16.76 7.03 -8.18
N ASN A 71 15.71 7.66 -8.73
CA ASN A 71 14.86 7.11 -9.80
C ASN A 71 14.33 5.69 -9.53
N LEU A 72 13.32 5.60 -8.66
CA LEU A 72 12.68 4.33 -8.28
C LEU A 72 11.76 3.76 -9.38
N GLY A 73 11.49 4.52 -10.44
CA GLY A 73 10.63 4.09 -11.54
C GLY A 73 9.13 4.12 -11.22
N GLN A 74 8.33 3.72 -12.21
CA GLN A 74 6.87 3.95 -12.21
C GLN A 74 6.08 3.10 -11.19
N TRP A 75 6.71 2.11 -10.55
CA TRP A 75 6.02 1.21 -9.62
C TRP A 75 5.93 1.79 -8.20
N PHE A 76 6.72 2.81 -7.89
CA PHE A 76 6.79 3.41 -6.56
C PHE A 76 5.99 4.71 -6.52
N ILE A 77 5.27 4.88 -5.41
CA ILE A 77 4.43 6.04 -5.14
C ILE A 77 4.88 6.66 -3.82
N ASP A 78 4.80 7.97 -3.72
CA ASP A 78 4.86 8.63 -2.42
C ASP A 78 3.45 8.66 -1.81
N ILE A 79 3.39 8.49 -0.50
CA ILE A 79 2.15 8.56 0.26
C ILE A 79 2.28 9.77 1.19
N TYR A 80 1.94 10.94 0.65
CA TYR A 80 1.86 12.15 1.45
C TYR A 80 0.76 12.00 2.50
N TYR A 81 1.12 12.31 3.74
CA TYR A 81 0.19 12.45 4.84
C TYR A 81 0.41 13.82 5.44
N ASP A 82 -0.60 14.69 5.36
CA ASP A 82 -0.56 15.99 6.02
C ASP A 82 -0.28 15.78 7.52
N LYS A 83 0.82 16.36 7.99
CA LYS A 83 1.05 16.54 9.42
C LYS A 83 0.04 17.58 9.90
N THR A 84 -1.12 17.11 10.35
CA THR A 84 -1.93 17.89 11.29
C THR A 84 -1.23 17.90 12.65
#